data_AF-A0A537W4G7-F1
#
_entry.id   AF-A0A537W4G7-F1
#
_cell.length_a   1.000
_cell.length_b   1.000
_cell.length_c   1.000
_cell.angle_alpha   90.00
_cell.angle_beta   90.00
_cell.angle_gamma   90.00
#
_symmetry.space_group_name_H-M   'P 1'
#
loop_
_entity.id
_entity.type
_entity.pdbx_description
1 polymer ?
#
loop_
_entity_poly.entity_id
_entity_poly.type
_entity_poly.pdbx_seq_one_letter_code
_entity_poly.pdbx_strand_id
1 'polypeptide(L)'
;GVDVPDGWMGLDIGPATAGRYGREVAAAGTVFWNGPMGAFEHEPFAAGTRAVAQAVADASGLTVVGGGDSAAALVRFGLEREVDHLSTGGGATLELVEGNILPGVQALDGAGVAS
;
A
#
# COMPACT_ATOMS: atom_id res chain seq x y z
N GLY A 1 18.67 2.11 9.66
CA GLY A 1 18.49 3.48 10.19
C GLY A 1 18.50 3.40 11.69
N VAL A 2 19.70 3.45 12.28
CA VAL A 2 19.89 3.30 13.73
C VAL A 2 20.60 4.51 14.36
N ASP A 3 20.84 5.56 13.57
CA ASP A 3 21.49 6.80 14.00
C ASP A 3 20.47 7.97 14.07
N VAL A 4 19.39 7.78 14.82
CA VAL A 4 18.43 8.86 15.10
C VAL A 4 18.81 9.47 16.45
N PRO A 5 19.21 10.76 16.51
CA PRO A 5 19.59 11.39 17.78
C PRO A 5 18.46 11.37 18.80
N ASP A 6 18.81 11.35 20.09
CA ASP A 6 17.81 11.40 21.16
C ASP A 6 16.89 12.61 21.03
N GLY A 7 15.59 12.37 21.19
CA GLY A 7 14.55 13.39 21.01
C GLY A 7 14.10 13.62 19.57
N TRP A 8 14.69 12.95 18.58
CA TRP A 8 14.24 12.97 17.20
C TRP A 8 13.36 11.75 16.86
N MET A 9 12.48 11.92 15.88
CA MET A 9 11.59 10.87 15.37
C MET A 9 11.79 10.67 13.87
N GLY A 10 11.76 9.42 13.41
CA GLY A 10 11.68 9.11 11.98
C GLY A 10 10.25 9.34 11.48
N LEU A 11 10.07 10.26 10.54
CA LEU A 11 8.75 10.65 10.02
C LEU A 11 8.56 10.32 8.53
N ASP A 12 9.63 9.97 7.82
CA ASP A 12 9.61 9.52 6.43
C ASP A 12 10.86 8.68 6.15
N ILE A 13 10.83 7.90 5.07
CA ILE A 13 12.01 7.22 4.56
C ILE A 13 12.91 8.18 3.79
N GLY A 14 14.23 7.97 3.86
CA GLY A 14 15.19 8.73 3.06
C GLY A 14 15.17 8.33 1.56
N PRO A 15 15.71 9.19 0.68
CA PRO A 15 15.68 8.98 -0.78
C PRO A 15 16.37 7.70 -1.24
N ALA A 16 17.44 7.27 -0.54
CA ALA A 16 18.12 6.01 -0.85
C ALA A 16 17.24 4.78 -0.58
N THR A 17 16.42 4.83 0.47
CA THR A 17 15.46 3.76 0.81
C THR A 17 14.30 3.76 -0.19
N ALA A 18 13.74 4.94 -0.49
CA ALA A 18 12.69 5.09 -1.49
C ALA A 18 13.12 4.53 -2.85
N GLY A 19 14.33 4.87 -3.32
CA GLY A 19 14.86 4.33 -4.57
C GLY A 19 15.13 2.82 -4.55
N ARG A 20 15.44 2.22 -3.39
CA ARG A 20 15.55 0.75 -3.25
C ARG A 20 14.17 0.11 -3.38
N TYR A 21 13.18 0.60 -2.63
CA TYR A 21 11.82 0.07 -2.70
C TYR A 21 11.22 0.21 -4.10
N GLY A 22 11.39 1.37 -4.75
CA GLY A 22 10.92 1.56 -6.12
C GLY A 22 11.49 0.54 -7.11
N ARG A 23 12.76 0.11 -6.95
CA ARG A 23 13.34 -0.94 -7.81
C ARG A 23 12.74 -2.31 -7.56
N GLU A 24 12.51 -2.68 -6.30
CA GLU A 24 11.85 -3.96 -5.96
C GLU A 24 10.41 -3.99 -6.49
N VAL A 25 9.68 -2.88 -6.32
CA VAL A 25 8.31 -2.72 -6.83
C VAL A 25 8.29 -2.86 -8.36
N ALA A 26 9.19 -2.18 -9.08
CA ALA A 26 9.26 -2.27 -10.54
C ALA A 26 9.60 -3.67 -11.07
N ALA A 27 10.34 -4.47 -10.28
CA ALA A 27 10.69 -5.84 -10.65
C ALA A 27 9.61 -6.88 -10.28
N ALA A 28 8.61 -6.50 -9.48
CA ALA A 28 7.60 -7.42 -8.98
C ALA A 28 6.54 -7.74 -10.05
N GLY A 29 6.17 -9.02 -10.16
CA GLY A 29 5.03 -9.45 -10.99
C GLY A 29 3.68 -9.12 -10.37
N THR A 30 3.63 -8.97 -9.04
CA THR A 30 2.46 -8.55 -8.27
C THR A 30 2.91 -7.72 -7.08
N VAL A 31 2.23 -6.61 -6.82
CA VAL A 31 2.48 -5.70 -5.70
C VAL A 31 1.22 -5.57 -4.88
N PHE A 32 1.31 -5.88 -3.59
CA PHE A 32 0.28 -5.52 -2.61
C PHE A 32 0.82 -4.39 -1.74
N TRP A 33 0.18 -3.21 -1.78
CA TRP A 33 0.60 -2.05 -1.00
C TRP A 33 -0.44 -1.67 0.06
N ASN A 34 -0.03 -1.69 1.33
CA ASN A 34 -0.86 -1.40 2.48
C ASN A 34 -0.10 -0.58 3.53
N GLY A 35 -0.03 0.73 3.33
CA GLY A 35 0.45 1.70 4.31
C GLY A 35 1.48 2.67 3.71
N PRO A 36 1.43 3.96 4.07
CA PRO A 36 2.40 4.94 3.63
C PRO A 36 3.79 4.69 4.24
N MET A 37 4.81 5.34 3.70
CA MET A 37 6.20 5.22 4.18
C MET A 37 6.57 6.23 5.27
N GLY A 38 5.65 7.14 5.59
CA GLY A 38 5.84 8.26 6.49
C GLY A 38 4.55 9.06 6.70
N ALA A 39 4.65 10.15 7.47
CA ALA A 39 3.56 11.07 7.78
C ALA A 39 3.25 12.00 6.59
N PHE A 40 2.78 11.41 5.50
CA PHE A 40 2.63 12.02 4.18
C PHE A 40 1.63 13.18 4.11
N GLU A 41 0.81 13.34 5.13
CA GLU A 41 -0.09 14.46 5.31
C GLU A 41 0.69 15.78 5.46
N HIS A 42 1.91 15.70 6.00
CA HIS A 42 2.84 16.80 6.17
C HIS A 42 3.85 16.83 5.02
N GLU A 43 3.85 17.91 4.23
CA GLU A 43 4.67 18.02 3.02
C GLU A 43 6.17 17.73 3.22
N PRO A 44 6.83 18.13 4.32
CA PRO A 44 8.23 17.77 4.57
C PRO A 44 8.50 16.27 4.71
N PHE A 45 7.47 15.46 4.93
CA PHE A 45 7.53 14.01 5.19
C PHE A 45 6.71 13.18 4.19
N ALA A 46 6.37 13.78 3.05
CA ALA A 46 5.56 13.15 2.01
C ALA A 46 6.38 12.50 0.87
N ALA A 47 7.68 12.79 0.81
CA ALA A 47 8.50 12.43 -0.35
C ALA A 47 8.69 10.92 -0.50
N GLY A 48 8.94 10.20 0.59
CA GLY A 48 9.12 8.76 0.58
C GLY A 48 7.84 8.02 0.20
N THR A 49 6.70 8.42 0.79
CA THR A 49 5.39 7.87 0.43
C THR A 49 5.06 8.16 -1.03
N ARG A 50 5.27 9.39 -1.52
CA ARG A 50 5.04 9.73 -2.94
C ARG A 50 5.90 8.89 -3.87
N ALA A 51 7.17 8.68 -3.52
CA ALA A 51 8.08 7.90 -4.35
C ALA A 51 7.64 6.43 -4.46
N VAL A 52 7.20 5.81 -3.35
CA VAL A 52 6.65 4.44 -3.40
C VAL A 52 5.31 4.42 -4.12
N ALA A 53 4.42 5.37 -3.87
CA ALA A 53 3.13 5.47 -4.58
C ALA A 53 3.32 5.56 -6.10
N GLN A 54 4.26 6.38 -6.56
CA GLN A 54 4.59 6.50 -7.98
C GLN A 54 5.18 5.19 -8.52
N ALA A 55 6.07 4.53 -7.78
CA ALA A 55 6.62 3.24 -8.22
C ALA A 55 5.54 2.15 -8.32
N VAL A 56 4.53 2.16 -7.43
CA VAL A 56 3.38 1.26 -7.52
C VAL A 56 2.54 1.60 -8.74
N ALA A 57 2.22 2.87 -8.98
CA ALA A 57 1.48 3.31 -10.16
C ALA A 57 2.19 2.99 -11.49
N ASP A 58 3.52 3.05 -11.51
CA ASP A 58 4.34 2.77 -12.70
C ASP A 58 4.65 1.27 -12.88
N ALA A 59 4.25 0.41 -11.94
CA ALA A 59 4.59 -1.00 -11.97
C ALA A 59 3.90 -1.71 -13.15
N SER A 60 4.64 -2.55 -13.88
CA SER A 60 4.08 -3.36 -14.97
C SER A 60 3.36 -4.63 -14.49
N GLY A 61 3.58 -5.01 -13.23
CA GLY A 61 2.92 -6.14 -12.59
C GLY A 61 1.53 -5.77 -12.05
N LEU A 62 0.78 -6.77 -11.57
CA LEU A 62 -0.54 -6.54 -10.96
C LEU A 62 -0.39 -5.73 -9.67
N THR A 63 -1.13 -4.63 -9.54
CA THR A 63 -1.09 -3.76 -8.36
C THR A 63 -2.39 -3.79 -7.57
N VAL A 64 -2.30 -4.16 -6.30
CA VAL A 64 -3.42 -4.17 -5.36
C VAL A 64 -3.09 -3.25 -4.20
N VAL A 65 -3.86 -2.19 -4.03
CA VAL A 65 -3.68 -1.23 -2.94
C VAL A 65 -4.82 -1.36 -1.96
N GLY A 66 -4.49 -1.54 -0.68
CA GLY A 66 -5.46 -1.69 0.39
C GLY A 66 -5.15 -0.76 1.56
N GLY A 67 -6.14 -0.54 2.41
CA GLY A 67 -6.04 0.34 3.59
C GLY A 67 -6.36 1.80 3.28
N GLY A 68 -7.02 2.46 4.22
CA GLY A 68 -7.49 3.84 4.05
C GLY A 68 -6.37 4.83 3.79
N ASP A 69 -5.24 4.69 4.47
CA ASP A 69 -4.12 5.63 4.35
C ASP A 69 -3.39 5.50 3.01
N SER A 70 -3.19 4.28 2.49
CA SER A 70 -2.62 4.06 1.15
C SER A 70 -3.53 4.63 0.06
N ALA A 71 -4.85 4.43 0.20
CA ALA A 71 -5.83 4.98 -0.72
C ALA A 71 -5.84 6.52 -0.67
N ALA A 72 -5.77 7.11 0.54
CA ALA A 72 -5.68 8.56 0.72
C ALA A 72 -4.38 9.12 0.13
N ALA A 73 -3.27 8.41 0.24
CA ALA A 73 -2.00 8.80 -0.37
C ALA A 73 -2.08 8.82 -1.90
N LEU A 74 -2.65 7.78 -2.53
CA LEU A 74 -2.87 7.77 -3.98
C LEU A 74 -3.72 8.94 -4.44
N VAL A 75 -4.87 9.18 -3.78
CA VAL A 75 -5.76 10.29 -4.11
C VAL A 75 -5.06 11.65 -3.94
N ARG A 76 -4.32 11.84 -2.84
CA ARG A 76 -3.56 13.08 -2.60
C ARG A 76 -2.55 13.34 -3.71
N PHE A 77 -1.95 12.28 -4.26
CA PHE A 77 -0.93 12.40 -5.30
C PHE A 77 -1.47 12.30 -6.73
N GLY A 78 -2.78 12.06 -6.90
CA GLY A 78 -3.45 11.94 -8.20
C GLY A 78 -3.09 10.66 -8.95
N LEU A 79 -2.88 9.56 -8.23
CA LEU A 79 -2.41 8.26 -8.75
C LEU A 79 -3.44 7.14 -8.61
N GLU A 80 -4.63 7.42 -8.07
CA GLU A 80 -5.65 6.41 -7.78
C GLU A 80 -6.20 5.70 -9.01
N ARG A 81 -6.01 6.29 -10.20
CA ARG A 81 -6.43 5.72 -11.49
C ARG A 81 -5.35 4.87 -12.16
N GLU A 82 -4.13 4.89 -11.63
CA GLU A 82 -2.96 4.25 -12.21
C GLU A 82 -2.64 2.90 -11.55
N VAL A 83 -3.49 2.42 -10.63
CA VAL A 83 -3.38 1.10 -9.99
C VAL A 83 -4.52 0.19 -10.43
N ASP A 84 -4.27 -1.12 -10.51
CA ASP A 84 -5.25 -2.08 -11.05
C ASP A 84 -6.43 -2.30 -10.10
N HIS A 85 -6.15 -2.39 -8.80
CA HIS A 85 -7.19 -2.59 -7.79
C HIS A 85 -6.97 -1.72 -6.56
N LEU A 86 -7.91 -0.82 -6.30
CA LEU A 86 -8.00 -0.05 -5.07
C LEU A 86 -9.10 -0.63 -4.17
N SER A 87 -8.71 -1.34 -3.12
CA SER A 87 -9.66 -1.92 -2.18
C SER A 87 -10.19 -0.89 -1.20
N THR A 88 -11.51 -0.74 -1.14
CA THR A 88 -12.23 -0.01 -0.08
C THR A 88 -12.60 -0.89 1.11
N GLY A 89 -12.18 -2.16 1.11
CA GLY A 89 -12.54 -3.17 2.11
C GLY A 89 -11.87 -2.99 3.47
N GLY A 90 -10.94 -2.03 3.62
CA GLY A 90 -10.31 -1.68 4.89
C GLY A 90 -9.82 -2.91 5.66
N GLY A 91 -10.40 -3.13 6.86
CA GLY A 91 -10.07 -4.27 7.73
C GLY A 91 -10.38 -5.63 7.13
N ALA A 92 -11.43 -5.77 6.31
CA ALA A 92 -11.74 -7.05 5.67
C ALA A 92 -10.65 -7.49 4.66
N THR A 93 -10.00 -6.54 3.99
CA THR A 93 -8.86 -6.83 3.11
C THR A 93 -7.64 -7.27 3.91
N LEU A 94 -7.41 -6.68 5.08
CA LEU A 94 -6.34 -7.09 5.98
C LEU A 94 -6.58 -8.49 6.54
N GLU A 95 -7.78 -8.75 7.05
CA GLU A 95 -8.16 -10.08 7.56
C GLU A 95 -7.98 -11.16 6.47
N LEU A 96 -8.36 -10.86 5.23
CA LEU A 96 -8.15 -11.77 4.10
C LEU A 96 -6.66 -12.04 3.83
N VAL A 97 -5.82 -11.00 3.86
CA VAL A 97 -4.37 -11.10 3.61
C VAL A 97 -3.64 -11.80 4.75
N GLU A 98 -4.12 -11.65 5.99
CA GLU A 98 -3.67 -12.40 7.16
C GLU A 98 -4.02 -13.91 7.08
N GLY A 99 -4.88 -14.30 6.13
CA GLY A 99 -5.36 -15.66 5.95
C GLY A 99 -6.52 -16.04 6.86
N ASN A 100 -7.17 -15.05 7.49
CA ASN A 100 -8.34 -15.27 8.32
C ASN A 100 -9.55 -15.63 7.45
N ILE A 101 -10.43 -16.45 8.01
CA ILE A 101 -11.70 -16.77 7.36
C ILE A 101 -12.62 -15.57 7.51
N LEU A 102 -13.04 -14.98 6.39
CA LEU A 102 -14.08 -13.95 6.39
C LEU A 102 -15.45 -14.63 6.52
N PRO A 103 -16.22 -14.44 7.62
CA PRO A 103 -17.48 -15.16 7.83
C PRO A 103 -18.50 -14.90 6.72
N GLY A 104 -18.52 -13.68 6.18
CA GLY A 104 -19.40 -13.32 5.07
C GLY A 104 -19.08 -14.04 3.76
N VAL A 105 -17.80 -14.33 3.49
CA VAL A 105 -17.38 -15.11 2.30
C VAL A 105 -17.65 -16.59 2.53
N GLN A 106 -17.30 -17.11 3.71
CA GLN A 106 -17.53 -18.51 4.07
C GLN A 106 -19.01 -18.90 3.99
N ALA A 107 -19.91 -18.00 4.38
CA ALA A 107 -21.35 -18.23 4.28
C ALA A 107 -21.82 -18.47 2.82
N LEU A 108 -21.09 -17.95 1.82
CA LEU A 108 -21.39 -18.11 0.40
C LEU A 108 -20.81 -19.41 -0.18
N ASP A 109 -19.66 -19.88 0.31
CA ASP A 109 -19.02 -21.12 -0.16
C ASP A 109 -19.90 -22.35 0.06
N GLY A 110 -20.65 -22.40 1.18
CA GLY A 110 -21.63 -23.46 1.46
C GLY A 110 -22.97 -23.28 0.75
N ALA A 111 -23.23 -22.12 0.16
CA ALA A 111 -24.51 -21.76 -0.46
C ALA A 111 -24.57 -22.08 -1.96
N GLY A 112 -23.52 -22.67 -2.53
CA GLY A 112 -23.42 -23.25 -3.88
C GLY A 112 -24.42 -22.69 -4.90
N VAL A 113 -24.01 -21.68 -5.67
CA VAL A 113 -24.59 -21.51 -7.01
C VAL A 113 -24.30 -22.79 -7.77
N ALA A 114 -25.36 -23.57 -8.05
CA ALA A 114 -25.29 -24.74 -8.90
C ALA A 114 -24.60 -24.37 -10.22
N SER A 115 -23.44 -24.96 -10.47
CA SER A 115 -22.83 -25.05 -11.80
C SER A 115 -23.12 -26.43 -12.38
#